data_AF-A0A7V2DH90-F1
#
_entry.id   AF-A0A7V2DH90-F1
#
_cell.length_a   1.000
_cell.length_b   1.000
_cell.length_c   1.000
_cell.angle_alpha   90.00
_cell.angle_beta   90.00
_cell.angle_gamma   90.00
#
_symmetry.space_group_name_H-M   'P 1'
#
loop_
_entity.id
_entity.type
_entity.pdbx_description
1 polymer ?
#
loop_
_entity_poly.entity_id
_entity_poly.type
_entity_poly.pdbx_seq_one_letter_code
_entity_poly.pdbx_strand_id
1 'polypeptide(L)'
;MKSFFGISLALVVTIFITAGCATTQNLTSSITSKVGSITSNVDDKLYSQVPEDERHGISKAESELKAFDEKLKLAALKNELAGAQKEYYKLQADLVEKDYKAASLNLDIAKVEAIDRAGLGDKAKNIKNIANLKTKKHTTEGDRIKVEARITIAERKIRELTEQVKQQDDVVSNLPTRGNDSQGEDSRSPTGEDEKSDETDGEYETPEDN
;
A
#
# COMPACT_ATOMS: atom_id res chain seq x y z
N MET A 1 -24.76 35.96 -13.45
CA MET A 1 -24.04 35.44 -12.28
C MET A 1 -23.87 33.92 -12.37
N LYS A 2 -23.11 33.43 -13.36
CA LYS A 2 -22.93 31.97 -13.61
C LYS A 2 -21.47 31.56 -13.85
N SER A 3 -20.55 32.52 -13.83
CA SER A 3 -19.13 32.33 -14.14
C SER A 3 -18.20 32.33 -12.92
N PHE A 4 -18.69 32.61 -11.72
CA PHE A 4 -17.84 32.69 -10.51
C PHE A 4 -17.71 31.37 -9.73
N PHE A 5 -18.55 30.36 -10.00
CA PHE A 5 -18.50 29.08 -9.29
C PHE A 5 -17.45 28.09 -9.83
N GLY A 6 -16.99 28.25 -11.08
CA GLY A 6 -16.00 27.35 -11.69
C GLY A 6 -14.56 27.59 -11.22
N ILE A 7 -14.23 28.83 -10.84
CA ILE A 7 -12.86 29.23 -10.49
C ILE A 7 -12.50 28.81 -9.05
N SER A 8 -13.49 28.73 -8.15
CA SER A 8 -13.27 28.30 -6.76
C SER A 8 -13.04 26.79 -6.63
N LEU A 9 -13.70 25.96 -7.45
CA LEU A 9 -13.54 24.51 -7.41
C LEU A 9 -12.20 24.03 -7.98
N ALA A 10 -11.64 24.75 -8.97
CA ALA A 10 -10.36 24.40 -9.59
C ALA A 10 -9.15 24.67 -8.67
N LEU A 11 -9.28 25.57 -7.69
CA LEU A 11 -8.19 25.97 -6.79
C LEU A 11 -8.05 25.02 -5.57
N VAL A 12 -9.10 24.29 -5.19
CA VAL A 12 -9.07 23.35 -4.06
C VAL A 12 -8.50 21.97 -4.45
N VAL A 13 -8.55 21.61 -5.74
CA VAL A 13 -8.09 20.30 -6.23
C VAL A 13 -6.55 20.23 -6.40
N THR A 14 -5.89 21.36 -6.59
CA THR A 14 -4.42 21.41 -6.81
C THR A 14 -3.58 21.33 -5.53
N ILE A 15 -4.17 21.55 -4.34
CA ILE A 15 -3.44 21.52 -3.07
C ILE A 15 -3.19 20.09 -2.57
N PHE A 16 -4.01 19.11 -2.96
CA PHE A 16 -3.87 17.73 -2.46
C PHE A 16 -2.74 16.92 -3.11
N ILE A 17 -2.15 17.38 -4.21
CA ILE A 17 -1.10 16.63 -4.93
C ILE A 17 0.29 16.81 -4.27
N THR A 18 0.47 17.79 -3.37
CA THR A 18 1.78 18.09 -2.77
C THR A 18 2.01 17.47 -1.39
N ALA A 19 0.98 16.88 -0.76
CA ALA A 19 1.09 16.30 0.57
C ALA A 19 1.53 14.81 0.59
N GLY A 20 1.68 14.18 -0.58
CA GLY A 20 2.09 12.77 -0.70
C GLY A 20 3.59 12.51 -0.54
N CYS A 21 4.45 13.54 -0.57
CA CYS A 21 5.91 13.33 -0.55
C CYS A 21 6.51 13.13 0.85
N ALA A 22 5.85 13.56 1.93
CA ALA A 22 6.53 13.62 3.24
C ALA A 22 6.77 12.25 3.90
N THR A 23 5.94 11.23 3.63
CA THR A 23 6.08 9.93 4.31
C THR A 23 7.13 9.05 3.62
N THR A 24 7.13 8.99 2.29
CA THR A 24 8.13 8.23 1.51
C THR A 24 9.53 8.86 1.60
N GLN A 25 9.62 10.18 1.70
CA GLN A 25 10.89 10.88 1.92
C GLN A 25 11.53 10.52 3.25
N ASN A 26 10.76 10.30 4.32
CA ASN A 26 11.34 10.01 5.64
C ASN A 26 11.97 8.61 5.73
N LEU A 27 11.33 7.57 5.15
CA LEU A 27 11.91 6.21 5.09
C LEU A 27 13.15 6.16 4.19
N THR A 28 13.06 6.74 2.98
CA THR A 28 14.19 6.84 2.04
C THR A 28 15.35 7.61 2.66
N SER A 29 15.09 8.79 3.24
CA SER A 29 16.12 9.61 3.89
C SER A 29 16.74 8.92 5.10
N SER A 30 15.98 8.14 5.88
CA SER A 30 16.53 7.42 7.04
C SER A 30 17.48 6.28 6.65
N ILE A 31 17.20 5.58 5.54
CA ILE A 31 18.08 4.51 5.07
C ILE A 31 19.26 5.12 4.29
N THR A 32 19.02 6.09 3.42
CA THR A 32 20.08 6.83 2.71
C THR A 32 21.05 7.52 3.68
N SER A 33 20.58 8.13 4.77
CA SER A 33 21.46 8.72 5.80
C SER A 33 22.26 7.67 6.58
N LYS A 34 21.67 6.49 6.83
CA LYS A 34 22.35 5.38 7.52
C LYS A 34 23.38 4.68 6.64
N VAL A 35 23.18 4.64 5.32
CA VAL A 35 24.16 4.10 4.36
C VAL A 35 25.22 5.14 4.01
N GLY A 36 24.84 6.40 3.81
CA GLY A 36 25.76 7.51 3.52
C GLY A 36 26.76 7.79 4.64
N SER A 37 26.39 7.55 5.90
CA SER A 37 27.31 7.64 7.05
C SER A 37 28.34 6.50 7.12
N ILE A 38 28.16 5.42 6.34
CA ILE A 38 29.11 4.31 6.26
C ILE A 38 30.10 4.50 5.10
N THR A 39 29.69 5.21 4.03
CA THR A 39 30.43 5.23 2.75
C THR A 39 31.09 6.57 2.38
N SER A 40 30.93 7.64 3.16
CA SER A 40 31.46 8.98 2.82
C SER A 40 32.96 9.17 3.13
N ASN A 41 33.82 8.31 2.56
CA ASN A 41 35.28 8.45 2.68
C ASN A 41 35.97 8.84 1.36
N VAL A 42 35.20 9.17 0.32
CA VAL A 42 35.74 9.58 -0.99
C VAL A 42 35.69 11.10 -1.11
N ASP A 43 36.81 11.72 -1.48
CA ASP A 43 36.90 13.14 -1.77
C ASP A 43 36.56 13.38 -3.25
N ASP A 44 35.38 13.95 -3.50
CA ASP A 44 34.87 14.26 -4.85
C ASP A 44 35.82 15.16 -5.66
N LYS A 45 36.61 16.02 -4.98
CA LYS A 45 37.60 16.89 -5.63
C LYS A 45 38.82 16.12 -6.12
N LEU A 46 39.17 15.02 -5.46
CA LEU A 46 40.22 14.11 -5.92
C LEU A 46 39.69 13.15 -6.98
N TYR A 47 38.46 12.65 -6.81
CA TYR A 47 37.83 11.75 -7.78
C TYR A 47 37.63 12.41 -9.15
N SER A 48 37.24 13.69 -9.18
CA SER A 48 37.08 14.45 -10.44
C SER A 48 38.37 14.61 -11.26
N GLN A 49 39.55 14.40 -10.64
CA GLN A 49 40.85 14.43 -11.32
C GLN A 49 41.26 13.08 -11.91
N VAL A 50 40.53 12.00 -11.63
CA VAL A 50 40.82 10.66 -12.16
C VAL A 50 40.52 10.63 -13.68
N PRO A 51 41.51 10.29 -14.53
CA PRO A 51 41.31 10.10 -15.98
C PRO A 51 40.21 9.07 -16.28
N GLU A 52 39.48 9.24 -17.39
CA GLU A 52 38.29 8.44 -17.70
C GLU A 52 38.60 6.96 -17.95
N ASP A 53 39.78 6.66 -18.50
CA ASP A 53 40.34 5.32 -18.68
C ASP A 53 40.66 4.61 -17.36
N GLU A 54 40.86 5.34 -16.26
CA GLU A 54 41.09 4.75 -14.92
C GLU A 54 39.79 4.60 -14.11
N ARG A 55 38.63 5.02 -14.64
CA ARG A 55 37.31 4.92 -13.96
C ARG A 55 36.62 3.57 -14.17
N HIS A 56 37.37 2.55 -14.56
CA HIS A 56 36.83 1.22 -14.82
C HIS A 56 36.01 0.69 -13.63
N GLY A 57 34.81 0.17 -13.92
CA GLY A 57 33.91 -0.38 -12.91
C GLY A 57 33.05 0.64 -12.15
N ILE A 58 33.35 1.94 -12.22
CA ILE A 58 32.56 2.96 -11.48
C ILE A 58 31.18 3.14 -12.10
N SER A 59 31.08 3.21 -13.43
CA SER A 59 29.78 3.28 -14.12
C SER A 59 28.87 2.08 -13.78
N LYS A 60 29.46 0.88 -13.63
CA LYS A 60 28.74 -0.32 -13.19
C LYS A 60 28.27 -0.18 -11.74
N ALA A 61 29.13 0.27 -10.84
CA ALA A 61 28.79 0.48 -9.43
C ALA A 61 27.72 1.58 -9.25
N GLU A 62 27.77 2.67 -10.00
CA GLU A 62 26.77 3.74 -10.02
C GLU A 62 25.40 3.21 -10.52
N SER A 63 25.41 2.39 -11.58
CA SER A 63 24.21 1.74 -12.10
C SER A 63 23.61 0.75 -11.09
N GLU A 64 24.44 -0.07 -10.45
CA GLU A 64 24.01 -0.99 -9.38
C GLU A 64 23.43 -0.22 -8.18
N LEU A 65 24.08 0.86 -7.74
CA LEU A 65 23.57 1.70 -6.64
C LEU A 65 22.21 2.30 -6.99
N LYS A 66 22.08 2.89 -8.19
CA LYS A 66 20.80 3.42 -8.67
C LYS A 66 19.72 2.34 -8.71
N ALA A 67 20.06 1.12 -9.10
CA ALA A 67 19.12 0.02 -9.12
C ALA A 67 18.65 -0.38 -7.70
N PHE A 68 19.53 -0.35 -6.72
CA PHE A 68 19.17 -0.58 -5.32
C PHE A 68 18.32 0.57 -4.74
N ASP A 69 18.60 1.83 -5.10
CA ASP A 69 17.79 2.97 -4.69
C ASP A 69 16.34 2.84 -5.18
N GLU A 70 16.12 2.46 -6.44
CA GLU A 70 14.78 2.24 -6.98
C GLU A 70 14.07 1.05 -6.31
N LYS A 71 14.79 -0.04 -6.01
CA LYS A 71 14.25 -1.17 -5.23
C LYS A 71 13.86 -0.77 -3.81
N LEU A 72 14.62 0.12 -3.19
CA LEU A 72 14.32 0.64 -1.86
C LEU A 72 13.06 1.50 -1.87
N LYS A 73 12.91 2.38 -2.87
CA LYS A 73 11.66 3.15 -3.07
C LYS A 73 10.46 2.22 -3.23
N LEU A 74 10.58 1.18 -4.06
CA LEU A 74 9.53 0.17 -4.25
C LEU A 74 9.15 -0.51 -2.93
N ALA A 75 10.14 -0.92 -2.14
CA ALA A 75 9.91 -1.54 -0.84
C ALA A 75 9.19 -0.58 0.14
N ALA A 76 9.57 0.70 0.15
CA ALA A 76 8.92 1.71 0.97
C ALA A 76 7.44 1.91 0.58
N LEU A 77 7.14 1.99 -0.73
CA LEU A 77 5.76 2.08 -1.23
C LEU A 77 4.92 0.85 -0.88
N LYS A 78 5.48 -0.36 -1.02
CA LYS A 78 4.80 -1.61 -0.62
C LYS A 78 4.50 -1.64 0.87
N ASN A 79 5.42 -1.16 1.71
CA ASN A 79 5.20 -1.05 3.15
C ASN A 79 4.09 -0.03 3.49
N GLU A 80 4.08 1.13 2.83
CA GLU A 80 3.02 2.13 3.04
C GLU A 80 1.65 1.60 2.60
N LEU A 81 1.58 0.88 1.47
CA LEU A 81 0.36 0.22 0.99
C LEU A 81 -0.18 -0.78 2.01
N ALA A 82 0.69 -1.63 2.57
CA ALA A 82 0.31 -2.59 3.60
C ALA A 82 -0.21 -1.89 4.87
N GLY A 83 0.42 -0.76 5.27
CA GLY A 83 -0.06 0.07 6.36
C GLY A 83 -1.46 0.65 6.12
N ALA A 84 -1.72 1.14 4.91
CA ALA A 84 -3.03 1.67 4.51
C ALA A 84 -4.12 0.58 4.51
N GLN A 85 -3.80 -0.62 4.00
CA GLN A 85 -4.69 -1.78 4.02
C GLN A 85 -5.04 -2.21 5.45
N LYS A 86 -4.04 -2.23 6.35
CA LYS A 86 -4.28 -2.54 7.77
C LYS A 86 -5.26 -1.55 8.42
N GLU A 87 -5.09 -0.25 8.18
CA GLU A 87 -6.01 0.77 8.71
C GLU A 87 -7.42 0.62 8.11
N TYR A 88 -7.53 0.31 6.82
CA TYR A 88 -8.82 0.02 6.18
C TYR A 88 -9.57 -1.12 6.88
N TYR A 89 -8.90 -2.24 7.15
CA TYR A 89 -9.54 -3.37 7.84
C TYR A 89 -9.93 -3.05 9.28
N LYS A 90 -9.13 -2.23 9.98
CA LYS A 90 -9.51 -1.73 11.31
C LYS A 90 -10.76 -0.87 11.25
N LEU A 91 -10.86 0.03 10.28
CA LEU A 91 -12.05 0.87 10.09
C LEU A 91 -13.29 0.04 9.75
N GLN A 92 -13.15 -1.03 8.98
CA GLN A 92 -14.25 -1.96 8.70
C GLN A 92 -14.73 -2.68 9.97
N ALA A 93 -13.82 -3.11 10.85
CA ALA A 93 -14.19 -3.67 12.14
C ALA A 93 -14.92 -2.64 13.02
N ASP A 94 -14.41 -1.40 13.07
CA ASP A 94 -15.05 -0.30 13.80
C ASP A 94 -16.47 -0.01 13.27
N LEU A 95 -16.67 -0.07 11.94
CA LEU A 95 -17.98 0.12 11.32
C LEU A 95 -19.00 -0.93 11.79
N VAL A 96 -18.60 -2.20 11.73
CA VAL A 96 -19.43 -3.33 12.19
C VAL A 96 -19.78 -3.20 13.68
N GLU A 97 -18.84 -2.74 14.51
CA GLU A 97 -19.10 -2.47 15.92
C GLU A 97 -20.17 -1.38 16.12
N LYS A 98 -20.12 -0.30 15.32
CA LYS A 98 -21.14 0.77 15.39
C LYS A 98 -22.50 0.28 14.91
N ASP A 99 -22.56 -0.55 13.88
CA ASP A 99 -23.81 -1.16 13.42
C ASP A 99 -24.42 -2.08 14.48
N TYR A 100 -23.60 -2.94 15.10
CA TYR A 100 -24.04 -3.79 16.20
C TYR A 100 -24.60 -2.96 17.36
N LYS A 101 -23.88 -1.90 17.76
CA LYS A 101 -24.33 -1.01 18.84
C LYS A 101 -25.63 -0.29 18.50
N ALA A 102 -25.79 0.18 17.26
CA ALA A 102 -27.04 0.82 16.81
C ALA A 102 -28.21 -0.18 16.83
N ALA A 103 -28.00 -1.42 16.39
CA ALA A 103 -28.99 -2.48 16.45
C ALA A 103 -29.39 -2.84 17.89
N SER A 104 -28.41 -2.93 18.81
CA SER A 104 -28.69 -3.15 20.24
C SER A 104 -29.53 -2.02 20.84
N LEU A 105 -29.22 -0.77 20.50
CA LEU A 105 -30.00 0.38 20.97
C LEU A 105 -31.43 0.36 20.41
N ASN A 106 -31.63 -0.06 19.16
CA ASN A 106 -32.98 -0.24 18.59
C ASN A 106 -33.79 -1.27 19.37
N LEU A 107 -33.17 -2.40 19.72
CA LEU A 107 -33.83 -3.44 20.53
C LEU A 107 -34.24 -2.90 21.91
N ASP A 108 -33.34 -2.17 22.57
CA ASP A 108 -33.63 -1.61 23.89
C ASP A 108 -34.71 -0.53 23.84
N ILE A 109 -34.71 0.33 22.82
CA ILE A 109 -35.79 1.29 22.57
C ILE A 109 -37.12 0.55 22.42
N ALA A 110 -37.18 -0.49 21.59
CA ALA A 110 -38.40 -1.25 21.35
C ALA A 110 -38.92 -1.93 22.62
N LYS A 111 -38.03 -2.46 23.47
CA LYS A 111 -38.38 -3.02 24.78
C LYS A 111 -39.00 -1.98 25.71
N VAL A 112 -38.37 -0.81 25.85
CA VAL A 112 -38.91 0.25 26.74
C VAL A 112 -40.21 0.82 26.19
N GLU A 113 -40.34 0.99 24.88
CA GLU A 113 -41.60 1.40 24.25
C GLU A 113 -42.71 0.36 24.45
N ALA A 114 -42.40 -0.94 24.44
CA ALA A 114 -43.37 -1.98 24.77
C ALA A 114 -43.82 -1.94 26.23
N ILE A 115 -42.88 -1.73 27.16
CA ILE A 115 -43.17 -1.54 28.60
C ILE A 115 -44.09 -0.35 28.80
N ASP A 116 -43.81 0.79 28.15
CA ASP A 116 -44.61 2.01 28.23
C ASP A 116 -46.02 1.80 27.67
N ARG A 117 -46.16 1.15 26.50
CA ARG A 117 -47.47 0.82 25.91
C ARG A 117 -48.29 -0.14 26.77
N ALA A 118 -47.65 -1.03 27.50
CA ALA A 118 -48.31 -1.94 28.44
C ALA A 118 -48.71 -1.25 29.76
N GLY A 119 -48.37 0.03 29.95
CA GLY A 119 -48.65 0.78 31.18
C GLY A 119 -47.85 0.27 32.38
N LEU A 120 -46.72 -0.39 32.13
CA LEU A 120 -45.88 -0.97 33.17
C LEU A 120 -44.79 0.02 33.63
N GLY A 121 -44.55 0.08 34.94
CA GLY A 121 -43.54 0.94 35.54
C GLY A 121 -43.93 2.42 35.60
N ASP A 122 -42.94 3.30 35.81
CA ASP A 122 -43.16 4.74 35.89
C ASP A 122 -43.09 5.40 34.49
N LYS A 123 -44.17 6.06 34.08
CA LYS A 123 -44.31 6.66 32.74
C LYS A 123 -43.26 7.72 32.46
N ALA A 124 -42.97 8.60 33.43
CA ALA A 124 -41.98 9.65 33.25
C ALA A 124 -40.57 9.07 33.06
N LYS A 125 -40.22 8.03 33.81
CA LYS A 125 -38.98 7.28 33.69
C LYS A 125 -38.88 6.55 32.35
N ASN A 126 -39.96 5.92 31.88
CA ASN A 126 -39.98 5.24 30.58
C ASN A 126 -39.72 6.23 29.44
N ILE A 127 -40.43 7.37 29.41
CA ILE A 127 -40.22 8.43 28.42
C ILE A 127 -38.77 8.93 28.44
N LYS A 128 -38.22 9.21 29.63
CA LYS A 128 -36.83 9.64 29.79
C LYS A 128 -35.84 8.60 29.27
N ASN A 129 -36.06 7.32 29.55
CA ASN A 129 -35.22 6.23 29.07
C ASN A 129 -35.24 6.12 27.54
N ILE A 130 -36.43 6.21 26.94
CA ILE A 130 -36.58 6.21 25.46
C ILE A 130 -35.80 7.37 24.86
N ALA A 131 -35.97 8.59 25.38
CA ALA A 131 -35.26 9.76 24.90
C ALA A 131 -33.74 9.59 24.98
N ASN A 132 -33.22 9.14 26.14
CA ASN A 132 -31.79 8.89 26.33
C ASN A 132 -31.24 7.83 25.37
N LEU A 133 -31.97 6.74 25.14
CA LEU A 133 -31.57 5.69 24.20
C LEU A 133 -31.55 6.21 22.76
N LYS A 134 -32.55 7.01 22.36
CA LYS A 134 -32.59 7.66 21.03
C LYS A 134 -31.43 8.63 20.85
N THR A 135 -31.07 9.43 21.85
CA THR A 135 -29.87 10.28 21.81
C THR A 135 -28.59 9.45 21.61
N LYS A 136 -28.40 8.38 22.40
CA LYS A 136 -27.24 7.48 22.24
C LYS A 136 -27.18 6.84 20.85
N LYS A 137 -28.33 6.49 20.29
CA LYS A 137 -28.44 5.95 18.92
C LYS A 137 -27.96 6.97 17.90
N HIS A 138 -28.46 8.20 17.96
CA HIS A 138 -28.03 9.26 17.04
C HIS A 138 -26.53 9.59 17.16
N THR A 139 -25.96 9.57 18.37
CA THR A 139 -24.51 9.70 18.53
C THR A 139 -23.77 8.55 17.84
N THR A 140 -24.25 7.32 18.01
CA THR A 140 -23.64 6.14 17.38
C THR A 140 -23.74 6.19 15.86
N GLU A 141 -24.87 6.65 15.31
CA GLU A 141 -25.04 6.87 13.86
C GLU A 141 -24.10 7.96 13.34
N GLY A 142 -23.93 9.06 14.08
CA GLY A 142 -22.99 10.12 13.74
C GLY A 142 -21.54 9.61 13.69
N ASP A 143 -21.15 8.77 14.64
CA ASP A 143 -19.82 8.15 14.64
C ASP A 143 -19.66 7.12 13.51
N ARG A 144 -20.73 6.38 13.16
CA ARG A 144 -20.75 5.47 12.01
C ARG A 144 -20.41 6.22 10.72
N ILE A 145 -21.08 7.36 10.47
CA ILE A 145 -20.85 8.19 9.27
C ILE A 145 -19.39 8.68 9.20
N LYS A 146 -18.78 9.05 10.35
CA LYS A 146 -17.37 9.44 10.38
C LYS A 146 -16.45 8.27 9.99
N VAL A 147 -16.76 7.05 10.45
CA VAL A 147 -15.99 5.86 10.08
C VAL A 147 -16.14 5.55 8.59
N GLU A 148 -17.36 5.58 8.04
CA GLU A 148 -17.62 5.41 6.60
C GLU A 148 -16.80 6.40 5.76
N ALA A 149 -16.78 7.68 6.14
CA ALA A 149 -15.98 8.69 5.45
C ALA A 149 -14.47 8.37 5.49
N ARG A 150 -13.96 7.91 6.63
CA ARG A 150 -12.56 7.47 6.77
C ARG A 150 -12.25 6.24 5.91
N ILE A 151 -13.19 5.30 5.79
CA ILE A 151 -13.06 4.14 4.90
C ILE A 151 -12.87 4.60 3.46
N THR A 152 -13.72 5.51 2.96
CA THR A 152 -13.61 6.05 1.59
C THR A 152 -12.25 6.73 1.34
N ILE A 153 -11.73 7.47 2.34
CA ILE A 153 -10.40 8.09 2.26
C ILE A 153 -9.31 7.01 2.19
N ALA A 154 -9.39 5.98 3.04
CA ALA A 154 -8.45 4.86 3.06
C ALA A 154 -8.45 4.10 1.72
N GLU A 155 -9.61 3.84 1.13
CA GLU A 155 -9.73 3.21 -0.18
C GLU A 155 -9.08 4.04 -1.29
N ARG A 156 -9.26 5.36 -1.28
CA ARG A 156 -8.58 6.24 -2.24
C ARG A 156 -7.06 6.14 -2.08
N LYS A 157 -6.56 6.21 -0.84
CA LYS A 157 -5.13 6.08 -0.55
C LYS A 157 -4.57 4.73 -1.02
N ILE A 158 -5.30 3.63 -0.79
CA ILE A 158 -4.91 2.29 -1.25
C ILE A 158 -4.83 2.23 -2.77
N ARG A 159 -5.80 2.81 -3.50
CA ARG A 159 -5.76 2.85 -4.97
C ARG A 159 -4.56 3.63 -5.48
N GLU A 160 -4.30 4.79 -4.90
CA GLU A 160 -3.17 5.64 -5.27
C GLU A 160 -1.84 4.92 -5.04
N LEU A 161 -1.65 4.33 -3.85
CA LEU A 161 -0.43 3.58 -3.53
C LEU A 161 -0.26 2.32 -4.39
N THR A 162 -1.36 1.63 -4.72
CA THR A 162 -1.32 0.49 -5.64
C THR A 162 -0.78 0.91 -7.01
N GLU A 163 -1.24 2.05 -7.53
CA GLU A 163 -0.77 2.58 -8.81
C GLU A 163 0.71 3.02 -8.74
N GLN A 164 1.12 3.70 -7.67
CA GLN A 164 2.53 4.06 -7.47
C GLN A 164 3.44 2.83 -7.35
N VAL A 165 3.00 1.80 -6.61
CA VAL A 165 3.73 0.53 -6.53
C VAL A 165 3.88 -0.08 -7.91
N LYS A 166 2.81 -0.13 -8.72
CA LYS A 166 2.86 -0.69 -10.07
C LYS A 166 3.85 0.07 -10.96
N GLN A 167 3.76 1.39 -10.99
CA GLN A 167 4.68 2.23 -11.77
C GLN A 167 6.14 2.05 -11.35
N GLN A 168 6.40 1.95 -10.04
CA GLN A 168 7.75 1.73 -9.53
C GLN A 168 8.25 0.30 -9.77
N ASP A 169 7.36 -0.70 -9.75
CA ASP A 169 7.68 -2.09 -10.10
C ASP A 169 8.08 -2.19 -11.58
N ASP A 170 7.39 -1.47 -12.47
CA ASP A 170 7.75 -1.32 -13.89
C ASP A 170 9.13 -0.65 -14.05
N VAL A 171 9.43 0.40 -13.27
CA VAL A 171 10.77 1.02 -13.28
C VAL A 171 11.82 0.00 -12.86
N VAL A 172 11.61 -0.72 -11.77
CA VAL A 172 12.58 -1.68 -11.22
C VAL A 172 12.80 -2.88 -12.13
N SER A 173 11.75 -3.37 -12.80
CA SER A 173 11.82 -4.52 -13.72
C SER A 173 12.51 -4.19 -15.04
N ASN A 174 12.51 -2.91 -15.45
CA ASN A 174 13.24 -2.42 -16.63
C ASN A 174 14.69 -2.01 -16.33
N LEU A 175 15.15 -2.10 -15.09
CA LEU A 175 16.56 -1.87 -14.76
C LEU A 175 17.42 -3.03 -15.30
N PRO A 176 18.63 -2.73 -15.82
CA PRO A 176 19.54 -3.78 -16.26
C PRO A 176 19.83 -4.73 -15.09
N THR A 177 19.40 -5.98 -15.24
CA THR A 177 19.72 -7.04 -14.29
C THR A 177 21.21 -7.31 -14.34
N ARG A 178 21.80 -7.46 -13.15
CA ARG A 178 23.21 -7.78 -12.97
C ARG A 178 23.59 -9.02 -13.78
N GLY A 179 24.28 -8.83 -14.91
CA GLY A 179 25.01 -9.89 -15.61
C GLY A 179 24.60 -10.24 -17.04
N ASN A 180 24.35 -9.27 -17.93
CA ASN A 180 24.37 -9.56 -19.38
C ASN A 180 25.60 -8.99 -20.11
N ASP A 181 26.64 -8.63 -19.36
CA ASP A 181 27.90 -8.11 -19.90
C ASP A 181 29.06 -9.01 -19.45
N SER A 182 28.99 -10.29 -19.82
CA SER A 182 30.17 -11.17 -19.86
C SER A 182 29.85 -12.45 -20.63
N GLN A 183 29.87 -12.35 -21.96
CA GLN A 183 30.51 -13.34 -22.84
C GLN A 183 30.56 -12.78 -24.27
N GLY A 184 31.54 -11.90 -24.50
CA GLY A 184 32.12 -11.70 -25.82
C GLY A 184 33.38 -12.56 -25.92
N GLU A 185 33.35 -13.47 -26.89
CA GLU A 185 34.48 -14.14 -27.55
C GLU A 185 35.35 -15.13 -26.75
N ASP A 186 35.14 -16.43 -26.99
CA ASP A 186 36.24 -17.24 -27.51
C ASP A 186 35.72 -18.21 -28.58
N SER A 187 36.35 -18.13 -29.75
CA SER A 187 36.10 -18.96 -30.92
C SER A 187 36.96 -20.20 -30.83
N ARG A 188 36.37 -21.37 -30.57
CA ARG A 188 36.95 -22.67 -30.98
C ARG A 188 35.90 -23.78 -30.97
N SER A 189 35.40 -24.12 -32.16
CA SER A 189 35.12 -25.53 -32.51
C SER A 189 36.42 -26.32 -32.33
N PRO A 190 36.37 -27.56 -31.81
CA PRO A 190 36.07 -28.67 -32.72
C PRO A 190 35.31 -29.88 -32.11
N THR A 191 34.61 -30.56 -33.03
CA THR A 191 34.46 -32.03 -33.15
C THR A 191 33.81 -32.85 -32.03
N GLY A 192 32.62 -33.37 -32.36
CA GLY A 192 32.32 -34.82 -32.40
C GLY A 192 32.31 -35.58 -31.09
N GLU A 193 31.13 -36.11 -30.72
CA GLU A 193 30.92 -37.54 -30.55
C GLU A 193 29.43 -37.83 -30.33
N ASP A 194 28.99 -38.92 -30.94
CA ASP A 194 27.66 -39.48 -30.98
C ASP A 194 27.14 -39.96 -29.60
N GLU A 195 25.88 -40.41 -29.63
CA GLU A 195 25.14 -41.19 -28.64
C GLU A 195 24.26 -40.41 -27.64
N LYS A 196 22.96 -40.37 -27.95
CA LYS A 196 21.99 -40.85 -26.97
C LYS A 196 20.77 -41.53 -27.60
N SER A 197 20.67 -42.80 -27.23
CA SER A 197 19.64 -43.80 -27.44
C SER A 197 18.28 -43.48 -26.81
N ASP A 198 17.26 -44.08 -27.44
CA ASP A 198 15.98 -44.58 -26.91
C ASP A 198 15.02 -43.61 -26.20
N GLU A 199 14.05 -43.15 -26.98
CA GLU A 199 12.66 -43.01 -26.53
C GLU A 199 12.11 -44.41 -26.22
N THR A 200 11.72 -44.64 -24.97
CA THR A 200 10.76 -45.69 -24.64
C THR A 200 9.54 -45.05 -24.01
N ASP A 201 8.45 -45.10 -24.77
CA ASP A 201 7.09 -44.83 -24.36
C ASP A 201 6.70 -45.82 -23.23
N GLY A 202 6.12 -45.25 -22.17
CA GLY A 202 5.61 -45.99 -21.02
C GLY A 202 4.26 -45.42 -20.62
N GLU A 203 3.26 -45.74 -21.43
CA GLU A 203 1.84 -45.62 -21.14
C GLU A 203 1.44 -46.56 -19.99
N TYR A 204 0.32 -46.20 -19.33
CA TYR A 204 -0.61 -47.00 -18.53
C TYR A 204 -0.78 -46.69 -17.03
N GLU A 205 -1.98 -46.16 -16.79
CA GLU A 205 -2.99 -46.61 -15.81
C GLU A 205 -3.05 -45.99 -14.41
N THR A 206 -4.10 -45.16 -14.26
CA THR A 206 -4.91 -44.98 -13.05
C THR A 206 -5.35 -46.33 -12.44
N PRO A 207 -5.52 -46.37 -11.11
CA PRO A 207 -6.83 -46.79 -10.61
C PRO A 207 -7.36 -45.94 -9.45
N GLU A 208 -8.65 -45.63 -9.60
CA GLU A 208 -9.76 -45.63 -8.63
C GLU A 208 -9.49 -45.49 -7.12
N ASP A 209 -10.19 -44.50 -6.56
CA ASP A 209 -11.03 -44.51 -5.36
C ASP A 209 -10.61 -45.33 -4.12
N ASN A 210 -10.41 -44.57 -3.04
CA ASN A 210 -10.99 -44.86 -1.72
C ASN A 210 -11.18 -43.56 -0.92
#